data_AF-A0A3C0GHT1-F1
#
_entry.id   AF-A0A3C0GHT1-F1
#
_cell.length_a   1.000
_cell.length_b   1.000
_cell.length_c   1.000
_cell.angle_alpha   90.00
_cell.angle_beta   90.00
_cell.angle_gamma   90.00
#
_symmetry.space_group_name_H-M   'P 1'
#
loop_
_entity.id
_entity.type
_entity.pdbx_description
1 polymer ?
#
loop_
_entity_poly.entity_id
_entity_poly.type
_entity_poly.pdbx_seq_one_letter_code
_entity_poly.pdbx_strand_id
1 'polypeptide(L)'
;MAINKTDTETVRQVRSKLMSERMYNESAINKLRENLIKKRERTKVLQFMKRKQLSHTINALTYLLDRLNTESKTEKQPAPDS
;
A
#
# COMPACT_ATOMS: atom_id res chain seq x y z
N MET A 1 3.05 5.61 14.83
CA MET A 1 3.47 6.13 13.50
C MET A 1 2.46 7.17 13.04
N ALA A 2 2.85 8.44 12.91
CA ALA A 2 1.97 9.49 12.44
C ALA A 2 1.80 9.39 10.91
N ILE A 3 0.63 8.96 10.47
CA ILE A 3 0.26 8.99 9.05
C ILE A 3 -0.01 10.47 8.73
N ASN A 4 0.91 11.12 8.03
CA ASN A 4 0.70 12.49 7.53
C ASN A 4 -0.63 12.51 6.76
N LYS A 5 -1.48 13.54 6.95
CA LYS A 5 -2.80 13.65 6.29
C LYS A 5 -2.74 13.42 4.77
N THR A 6 -1.63 13.78 4.12
CA THR A 6 -1.35 13.55 2.69
C THR A 6 -1.24 12.06 2.32
N ASP A 7 -0.73 11.22 3.22
CA ASP A 7 -0.65 9.77 3.03
C ASP A 7 -2.05 9.13 3.09
N THR A 8 -2.98 9.66 3.91
CA THR A 8 -4.34 9.12 4.02
C THR A 8 -5.16 9.28 2.74
N GLU A 9 -5.07 10.42 2.07
CA GLU A 9 -5.74 10.64 0.79
C GLU A 9 -5.16 9.73 -0.31
N THR A 10 -3.83 9.60 -0.35
CA THR A 10 -3.13 8.70 -1.28
C THR A 10 -3.55 7.25 -1.06
N VAL A 11 -3.63 6.81 0.20
CA VAL A 11 -4.14 5.48 0.58
C VAL A 11 -5.56 5.27 0.09
N ARG A 12 -6.47 6.24 0.28
CA ARG A 12 -7.85 6.14 -0.22
C ARG A 12 -7.92 6.01 -1.74
N GLN A 13 -7.17 6.84 -2.47
CA GLN A 13 -7.15 6.79 -3.94
C GLN A 13 -6.60 5.45 -4.44
N VAL A 14 -5.47 4.99 -3.88
CA VAL A 14 -4.85 3.71 -4.25
C VAL A 14 -5.80 2.55 -3.94
N ARG A 15 -6.43 2.54 -2.76
CA ARG A 15 -7.42 1.52 -2.38
C ARG A 15 -8.61 1.52 -3.33
N SER A 16 -9.19 2.68 -3.61
CA SER A 16 -10.35 2.81 -4.50
C SER A 16 -10.02 2.29 -5.90
N LYS A 17 -8.83 2.63 -6.42
CA LYS A 17 -8.37 2.16 -7.72
C LYS A 17 -8.16 0.65 -7.75
N LEU A 18 -7.50 0.09 -6.74
CA LEU A 18 -7.32 -1.36 -6.60
C LEU A 18 -8.66 -2.09 -6.52
N MET A 19 -9.64 -1.55 -5.78
CA MET A 19 -10.98 -2.12 -5.68
C MET A 19 -11.72 -2.05 -7.01
N SER A 20 -11.64 -0.92 -7.72
CA SER A 20 -12.22 -0.75 -9.06
C SER A 20 -11.65 -1.73 -10.07
N GLU A 21 -10.34 -2.00 -10.00
CA GLU A 21 -9.65 -2.93 -10.90
C GLU A 21 -9.76 -4.40 -10.44
N ARG A 22 -10.48 -4.69 -9.33
CA ARG A 22 -10.55 -6.02 -8.69
C ARG A 22 -9.18 -6.60 -8.32
N MET A 23 -8.21 -5.71 -8.06
CA MET A 23 -6.84 -6.02 -7.66
C MET A 23 -6.59 -5.77 -6.17
N TYR A 24 -7.66 -5.58 -5.37
CA TYR A 24 -7.54 -5.41 -3.93
C TYR A 24 -7.35 -6.76 -3.21
N ASN A 25 -6.23 -7.41 -3.48
CA ASN A 25 -5.78 -8.62 -2.81
C ASN A 25 -4.28 -8.56 -2.52
N GLU A 26 -3.81 -9.34 -1.56
CA GLU A 26 -2.42 -9.29 -1.09
C GLU A 26 -1.42 -9.47 -2.24
N SER A 27 -1.61 -10.49 -3.07
CA SER A 27 -0.69 -10.82 -4.17
C SER A 27 -0.56 -9.70 -5.20
N ALA A 28 -1.67 -9.09 -5.64
CA ALA A 28 -1.59 -8.01 -6.62
C ALA A 28 -1.02 -6.72 -6.01
N ILE A 29 -1.35 -6.40 -4.75
CA ILE A 29 -0.80 -5.25 -4.04
C ILE A 29 0.71 -5.42 -3.85
N ASN A 30 1.18 -6.62 -3.51
CA ASN A 30 2.60 -6.90 -3.33
C ASN A 30 3.36 -6.76 -4.66
N LYS A 31 2.81 -7.35 -5.74
CA LYS A 31 3.38 -7.25 -7.09
C LYS A 31 3.43 -5.80 -7.59
N LEU A 32 2.38 -5.02 -7.34
CA LEU A 32 2.33 -3.61 -7.70
C LEU A 32 3.37 -2.81 -6.91
N ARG A 33 3.48 -3.04 -5.59
CA ARG A 33 4.46 -2.41 -4.71
C ARG A 33 5.89 -2.67 -5.20
N GLU A 34 6.26 -3.92 -5.47
CA GLU A 34 7.58 -4.26 -6.01
C GLU A 34 7.87 -3.60 -7.35
N ASN A 35 6.89 -3.55 -8.25
CA ASN A 35 7.04 -2.89 -9.54
C ASN A 35 7.29 -1.37 -9.35
N LEU A 36 6.57 -0.72 -8.44
CA LEU A 36 6.79 0.69 -8.12
C LEU A 36 8.15 0.94 -7.46
N ILE A 37 8.64 0.04 -6.61
CA ILE A 37 10.00 0.12 -6.04
C ILE A 37 11.04 0.07 -7.15
N LYS A 38 10.98 -0.93 -8.03
CA LYS A 38 11.90 -1.05 -9.18
C LYS A 38 11.81 0.18 -10.09
N LYS A 39 10.60 0.72 -10.29
CA LYS A 39 10.38 1.94 -11.06
C LYS A 39 11.00 3.17 -10.37
N ARG A 40 10.95 3.27 -9.05
CA ARG A 40 11.60 4.33 -8.26
C ARG A 40 13.12 4.27 -8.39
N GLU A 41 13.69 3.07 -8.32
CA GLU A 41 15.13 2.85 -8.48
C GLU A 41 15.61 3.24 -9.87
N ARG A 42 14.86 2.84 -10.92
CA ARG A 42 15.12 3.23 -12.32
C ARG A 42 14.84 4.70 -12.61
N THR A 43 14.07 5.38 -11.77
CA THR A 43 13.77 6.80 -11.95
C THR A 43 15.03 7.60 -11.61
N LYS A 44 15.56 8.34 -12.59
CA LYS A 44 16.74 9.21 -12.43
C LYS A 44 16.55 10.18 -11.26
N VAL A 45 17.64 10.51 -10.57
CA VAL A 45 17.66 11.41 -9.40
C VAL A 45 17.02 12.77 -9.71
N LEU A 46 17.21 13.31 -10.91
CA LEU A 46 16.60 14.57 -11.38
C LEU A 46 15.06 14.55 -11.41
N GLN A 47 14.40 13.39 -11.42
CA GLN A 47 12.94 13.27 -11.40
C GLN A 47 12.41 13.21 -9.95
N PHE A 48 12.77 14.20 -9.13
CA PHE A 48 12.45 14.26 -7.69
C PHE A 48 10.95 14.17 -7.40
N MET A 49 10.10 14.92 -8.12
CA MET A 49 8.64 14.85 -7.92
C MET A 49 8.09 13.46 -8.20
N LYS A 50 8.57 12.80 -9.26
CA LYS A 50 8.15 11.45 -9.63
C LYS A 50 8.60 10.42 -8.60
N ARG A 51 9.83 10.54 -8.09
CA ARG A 51 10.33 9.70 -6.98
C ARG A 51 9.51 9.89 -5.71
N LYS A 52 9.14 11.13 -5.37
CA LYS A 52 8.30 11.44 -4.20
C LYS A 52 6.91 10.82 -4.34
N GLN A 53 6.24 10.98 -5.49
CA GLN A 53 4.96 10.34 -5.77
C GLN A 53 5.04 8.81 -5.69
N LEU A 54 6.05 8.20 -6.32
CA LEU A 54 6.27 6.76 -6.23
C LEU A 54 6.45 6.31 -4.77
N SER A 55 7.17 7.08 -3.96
CA SER A 55 7.36 6.78 -2.54
C SER A 55 6.04 6.82 -1.76
N HIS A 56 5.19 7.83 -1.98
CA HIS A 56 3.88 7.90 -1.34
C HIS A 56 2.97 6.74 -1.76
N THR A 57 2.96 6.37 -3.04
CA THR A 57 2.19 5.21 -3.50
C THR A 57 2.72 3.89 -2.90
N ILE A 58 4.04 3.72 -2.80
CA ILE A 58 4.66 2.52 -2.18
C ILE A 58 4.28 2.43 -0.70
N ASN A 59 4.34 3.55 0.03
CA ASN A 59 3.94 3.59 1.44
C ASN A 59 2.44 3.26 1.61
N ALA A 60 1.60 3.84 0.75
CA ALA A 60 0.17 3.55 0.75
C ALA A 60 -0.14 2.07 0.50
N LEU A 61 0.51 1.45 -0.49
CA LEU A 61 0.38 0.02 -0.76
C LEU A 61 0.89 -0.82 0.41
N THR A 62 2.00 -0.44 1.02
CA THR A 62 2.56 -1.13 2.19
C THR A 62 1.57 -1.10 3.36
N TYR A 63 0.95 0.06 3.62
CA TYR A 63 -0.08 0.21 4.65
C TYR A 63 -1.32 -0.65 4.36
N LEU A 64 -1.80 -0.68 3.11
CA LEU A 64 -2.95 -1.51 2.73
C LEU A 64 -2.65 -3.00 2.85
N LEU A 65 -1.42 -3.42 2.53
CA LEU A 65 -0.99 -4.81 2.62
C LEU A 65 -0.85 -5.27 4.07
N ASP A 66 -0.34 -4.41 4.95
CA ASP A 66 -0.30 -4.63 6.41
C ASP A 66 -1.71 -4.74 7.01
N ARG A 67 -2.63 -3.87 6.56
CA ARG A 67 -4.06 -3.94 6.91
C ARG A 67 -4.70 -5.27 6.49
N LEU A 68 -4.50 -5.70 5.24
CA LEU A 68 -5.03 -6.97 4.73
C LEU A 68 -4.48 -8.18 5.50
N ASN A 69 -3.18 -8.15 5.84
CA ASN A 69 -2.56 -9.18 6.68
C ASN A 69 -3.12 -9.19 8.10
N THR A 70 -3.36 -8.02 8.67
CA THR A 70 -3.93 -7.87 10.01
C THR A 70 -5.38 -8.36 10.04
N GLU A 71 -6.21 -7.94 9.08
CA GLU A 71 -7.60 -8.40 8.94
C GLU A 71 -7.65 -9.93 8.71
N SER A 72 -6.74 -10.49 7.91
CA SER A 72 -6.64 -11.96 7.71
C SER A 72 -6.16 -12.71 8.95
N LYS A 73 -5.35 -12.08 9.82
CA LYS A 73 -4.92 -12.67 11.10
C LYS A 73 -6.00 -12.60 12.18
N THR A 74 -6.80 -11.54 12.21
CA THR A 74 -7.86 -11.35 13.20
C THR A 74 -9.00 -12.36 13.03
N GLU A 75 -9.21 -12.93 11.83
CA GLU A 75 -10.17 -14.02 11.62
C GLU A 75 -9.70 -15.38 12.19
N LYS A 76 -8.44 -15.51 12.61
CA LYS A 76 -7.85 -16.74 13.19
C LYS A 76 -7.48 -16.63 14.66
N GLN A 77 -8.10 -15.72 15.41
CA GLN A 77 -8.10 -15.82 16.88
C GLN A 77 -9.52 -16.12 17.35
N PRO A 78 -9.82 -17.36 17.80
CA PRO A 78 -10.99 -17.53 18.66
C PRO A 78 -10.82 -16.57 19.84
N ALA A 79 -11.89 -15.88 20.19
CA ALA A 79 -11.94 -15.05 21.38
C ALA A 79 -11.27 -15.81 22.54
N PRO A 80 -10.37 -15.19 23.32
CA PRO A 80 -9.98 -15.79 24.59
C PRO A 80 -11.26 -15.89 25.42
N ASP A 81 -11.79 -17.09 25.50
CA ASP A 81 -12.92 -17.43 26.34
C ASP A 81 -12.46 -17.32 27.80
N SER A 82 -13.15 -16.44 28.54
CA SER A 82 -13.22 -16.34 30.00
C SER A 82 -11.96 -15.93 30.78
#